data_AF-A0A1V3XH51-F1
#
_entry.id   AF-A0A1V3XH51-F1
#
_cell.length_a   1.000
_cell.length_b   1.000
_cell.length_c   1.000
_cell.angle_alpha   90.00
_cell.angle_beta   90.00
_cell.angle_gamma   90.00
#
_symmetry.space_group_name_H-M   'P 1'
#
loop_
_entity.id
_entity.type
_entity.pdbx_description
1 polymer ?
#
loop_
_entity_poly.entity_id
_entity_poly.type
_entity_poly.pdbx_seq_one_letter_code
_entity_poly.pdbx_strand_id
1 'polypeptide(L)'
;MINVRHGEPIVFGTNGEYCVVRSGFSLDVAKTADVAVEDIVVHDAHADDAAYAFALSRLSDQNLEHTVLGIFRHISRPTYDDAARSQVSTAQSAVPSDATALQALLRGRDTWTVG
;
A
#
# COMPACT_ATOMS: atom_id res chain seq x y z
N MET A 1 -2.84 -25.20 2.47
CA MET A 1 -2.47 -24.21 1.43
C MET A 1 -3.68 -23.35 1.10
N ILE A 2 -3.50 -22.03 1.04
CA ILE A 2 -4.55 -21.04 0.79
C ILE A 2 -4.16 -20.27 -0.47
N ASN A 3 -4.95 -20.34 -1.53
CA ASN A 3 -4.65 -19.63 -2.78
C ASN A 3 -5.57 -18.41 -2.91
N VAL A 4 -5.00 -17.21 -2.91
CA VAL A 4 -5.77 -15.96 -2.93
C VAL A 4 -5.86 -15.36 -4.34
N ARG A 5 -7.03 -14.84 -4.69
CA ARG A 5 -7.33 -14.17 -5.96
C ARG A 5 -8.20 -12.95 -5.73
N HIS A 6 -7.82 -11.83 -6.35
CA HIS A 6 -8.52 -10.57 -6.13
C HIS A 6 -10.00 -10.69 -6.51
N GLY A 7 -10.88 -10.21 -5.65
CA GLY A 7 -12.33 -10.24 -5.83
C GLY A 7 -13.00 -11.57 -5.45
N GLU A 8 -12.23 -12.59 -5.06
CA GLU A 8 -12.76 -13.89 -4.67
C GLU A 8 -12.81 -14.05 -3.14
N PRO A 9 -13.86 -14.69 -2.57
CA PRO A 9 -13.86 -15.15 -1.19
C PRO A 9 -12.67 -16.08 -0.91
N ILE A 10 -12.01 -15.92 0.23
CA ILE A 10 -10.90 -16.77 0.61
C ILE A 10 -11.45 -18.04 1.27
N VAL A 11 -11.69 -19.06 0.44
CA VAL A 11 -12.15 -20.40 0.85
C VAL A 11 -11.14 -21.44 0.36
N PHE A 12 -10.81 -22.42 1.19
CA PHE A 12 -9.78 -23.42 0.90
C PHE A 12 -10.04 -24.76 1.62
N GLY A 13 -9.12 -25.70 1.42
CA GLY A 13 -9.27 -27.10 1.84
C GLY A 13 -9.90 -27.95 0.75
N THR A 14 -9.88 -29.27 0.92
CA THR A 14 -10.18 -30.24 -0.17
C THR A 14 -11.56 -30.02 -0.79
N ASN A 15 -12.53 -29.59 0.03
CA ASN A 15 -13.91 -29.33 -0.36
C ASN A 15 -14.40 -27.95 0.14
N GLY A 16 -13.52 -26.96 0.29
CA GLY A 16 -13.90 -25.63 0.82
C GLY A 16 -14.30 -25.63 2.29
N GLU A 17 -13.73 -26.56 3.05
CA GLU A 17 -13.96 -26.80 4.48
C GLU A 17 -13.56 -25.63 5.39
N TYR A 18 -12.63 -24.79 4.93
CA TYR A 18 -12.14 -23.63 5.68
C TYR A 18 -12.28 -22.33 4.91
N CYS A 19 -12.45 -21.24 5.65
CA CYS A 19 -12.48 -19.89 5.12
C CYS A 19 -11.65 -18.93 6.00
N VAL A 20 -11.34 -17.76 5.47
CA VAL A 20 -10.68 -16.69 6.23
C VAL A 20 -11.72 -15.67 6.68
N VAL A 21 -11.67 -15.31 7.96
CA VAL A 21 -12.56 -14.33 8.60
C VAL A 21 -11.75 -13.21 9.24
N ARG A 22 -12.41 -12.08 9.54
CA ARG A 22 -11.79 -11.00 10.31
C ARG A 22 -11.74 -11.36 11.80
N SER A 23 -10.59 -11.13 12.44
CA SER A 23 -10.41 -11.33 13.88
C SER A 23 -9.71 -10.09 14.47
N GLY A 24 -10.51 -9.16 14.99
CA GLY A 24 -10.01 -7.85 15.45
C GLY A 24 -9.28 -7.09 14.34
N PHE A 25 -7.99 -6.80 14.55
CA PHE A 25 -7.10 -6.14 13.58
C PHE A 25 -6.32 -7.12 12.69
N SER A 26 -6.65 -8.41 12.74
CA SER A 26 -6.00 -9.48 11.98
C SER A 26 -7.02 -10.32 11.23
N LEU A 27 -6.53 -11.41 10.63
CA LEU A 27 -7.30 -12.46 10.00
C LEU A 27 -7.13 -13.77 10.77
N ASP A 28 -8.12 -14.64 10.69
CA ASP A 28 -8.08 -15.98 11.26
C ASP A 28 -8.75 -16.99 10.33
N VAL A 29 -8.49 -18.28 10.56
CA VAL A 29 -9.11 -19.39 9.83
C VAL A 29 -10.28 -19.94 10.63
N ALA A 30 -11.42 -20.12 9.98
CA ALA A 30 -12.60 -20.76 10.55
C ALA A 30 -13.12 -21.85 9.62
N LYS A 31 -14.00 -22.71 10.15
CA LYS A 31 -14.73 -23.68 9.33
C LYS A 31 -15.82 -22.96 8.55
N THR A 32 -15.87 -23.18 7.24
CA THR A 32 -16.86 -22.52 6.37
C THR A 32 -18.30 -22.82 6.80
N ALA A 33 -18.56 -24.01 7.35
CA ALA A 33 -19.89 -24.41 7.82
C ALA A 33 -20.40 -23.62 9.04
N ASP A 34 -19.49 -22.99 9.80
CA ASP A 34 -19.80 -22.27 11.05
C ASP A 34 -19.85 -20.74 10.83
N VAL A 35 -19.65 -20.27 9.59
CA VAL A 35 -19.49 -18.86 9.24
C VAL A 35 -20.54 -18.45 8.20
N ALA A 36 -21.17 -17.29 8.40
CA ALA A 36 -22.09 -16.73 7.41
C ALA A 36 -21.32 -16.30 6.15
N VAL A 37 -21.92 -16.43 4.97
CA VAL A 37 -21.23 -16.17 3.69
C VAL A 37 -20.70 -14.74 3.63
N GLU A 38 -21.44 -13.78 4.18
CA GLU A 38 -21.09 -12.37 4.28
C GLU A 38 -19.88 -12.06 5.20
N ASP A 39 -19.56 -12.96 6.14
CA ASP A 39 -18.44 -12.80 7.07
C ASP A 39 -17.12 -13.35 6.49
N ILE A 40 -17.19 -14.09 5.38
CA ILE A 40 -16.01 -14.60 4.67
C ILE A 40 -15.30 -13.44 3.99
N VAL A 41 -14.01 -13.30 4.26
CA VAL A 41 -13.18 -12.26 3.67
C VAL A 41 -13.06 -12.48 2.16
N VAL A 42 -13.48 -11.47 1.40
CA VAL A 42 -13.17 -11.36 -0.03
C VAL A 42 -11.80 -10.72 -0.19
N HIS A 43 -10.93 -11.34 -1.00
CA HIS A 43 -9.58 -10.88 -1.15
C HIS A 43 -9.47 -9.59 -1.97
N ASP A 44 -8.97 -8.53 -1.34
CA ASP A 44 -8.69 -7.27 -2.02
C ASP A 44 -7.18 -7.00 -2.11
N ALA A 45 -6.57 -7.39 -3.23
CA ALA A 45 -5.17 -7.08 -3.51
C ALA A 45 -4.91 -5.57 -3.68
N HIS A 46 -5.95 -4.78 -3.97
CA HIS A 46 -5.83 -3.35 -4.28
C HIS A 46 -6.13 -2.45 -3.07
N ALA A 47 -6.44 -3.04 -1.91
CA ALA A 47 -6.73 -2.31 -0.67
C ALA A 47 -5.66 -1.25 -0.38
N ASP A 48 -6.05 -0.02 -0.07
CA ASP A 48 -5.09 1.06 0.16
C ASP A 48 -4.22 0.84 1.40
N ASP A 49 -4.79 0.28 2.46
CA ASP A 49 -4.09 -0.04 3.70
C ASP A 49 -3.29 -1.34 3.56
N ALA A 50 -1.99 -1.27 3.87
CA ALA A 50 -1.10 -2.43 3.85
C ALA A 50 -1.36 -3.41 5.00
N ALA A 51 -2.07 -3.00 6.07
CA ALA A 51 -2.37 -3.84 7.22
C ALA A 51 -3.05 -5.17 6.82
N TYR A 52 -3.97 -5.11 5.84
CA TYR A 52 -4.63 -6.29 5.30
C TYR A 52 -3.66 -7.30 4.68
N ALA A 53 -2.75 -6.83 3.81
CA ALA A 53 -1.76 -7.69 3.16
C ALA A 53 -0.78 -8.30 4.18
N PHE A 54 -0.42 -7.54 5.22
CA PHE A 54 0.39 -8.06 6.32
C PHE A 54 -0.38 -9.08 7.16
N ALA A 55 -1.67 -8.89 7.41
CA ALA A 55 -2.49 -9.88 8.11
C ALA A 55 -2.56 -11.21 7.33
N LEU A 56 -2.73 -11.16 6.00
CA LEU A 56 -2.66 -12.35 5.14
C LEU A 56 -1.33 -13.09 5.28
N SER A 57 -0.20 -12.38 5.28
CA SER A 57 1.12 -13.00 5.44
C SER A 57 1.36 -13.70 6.77
N ARG A 58 0.58 -13.34 7.79
CA ARG A 58 0.68 -13.90 9.15
C ARG A 58 -0.26 -15.08 9.39
N LEU A 59 -1.19 -15.37 8.47
CA LEU A 59 -2.03 -16.58 8.54
C LEU A 59 -1.18 -17.85 8.43
N SER A 60 -0.05 -17.77 7.72
CA SER A 60 0.97 -18.82 7.69
C SER A 60 1.76 -18.83 8.99
N ASP A 61 1.22 -19.48 10.03
CA ASP A 61 1.92 -19.69 11.30
C ASP A 61 3.08 -20.72 11.14
N GLN A 62 3.92 -20.86 12.18
CA GLN A 62 5.17 -21.63 12.17
C GLN A 62 5.00 -23.13 11.91
N ASN A 63 3.81 -23.68 12.12
CA ASN A 63 3.46 -25.05 11.77
C ASN A 63 3.19 -25.27 10.26
N LEU A 64 3.22 -24.21 9.44
CA LEU A 64 3.07 -24.22 7.97
C LEU A 64 1.76 -24.87 7.46
N GLU A 65 0.75 -25.05 8.32
CA GLU A 65 -0.53 -25.66 7.92
C GLU A 65 -1.28 -24.78 6.91
N HIS A 66 -1.10 -23.46 7.01
CA HIS A 66 -1.81 -22.43 6.25
C HIS A 66 -0.89 -21.57 5.38
N THR A 67 -0.02 -22.18 4.57
CA THR A 67 0.78 -21.43 3.59
C THR A 67 -0.11 -20.69 2.59
N VAL A 68 -0.05 -19.36 2.60
CA VAL A 68 -0.79 -18.48 1.69
C VAL A 68 0.03 -18.24 0.42
N LEU A 69 -0.57 -18.45 -0.75
CA LEU A 69 0.02 -18.23 -2.07
C LEU A 69 -0.85 -17.29 -2.90
N GLY A 70 -0.21 -16.46 -3.71
CA GLY A 70 -0.87 -15.50 -4.60
C GLY A 70 -0.32 -14.09 -4.44
N ILE A 71 -1.00 -13.13 -5.06
CA ILE A 71 -0.64 -11.71 -4.96
C ILE A 71 -1.35 -11.14 -3.73
N PHE A 72 -0.62 -10.82 -2.66
CA PHE A 72 -1.25 -10.30 -1.44
C PHE A 72 -1.62 -8.83 -1.60
N ARG A 73 -0.84 -8.10 -2.41
CA ARG A 73 -0.98 -6.67 -2.63
C ARG A 73 -0.48 -6.29 -4.02
N HIS A 74 -1.28 -5.51 -4.74
CA HIS A 74 -0.98 -4.95 -6.05
C HIS A 74 -1.51 -3.53 -6.10
N ILE A 75 -0.63 -2.54 -5.99
CA ILE A 75 -1.04 -1.13 -5.95
C ILE A 75 -0.14 -0.29 -6.85
N SER A 76 -0.70 0.79 -7.37
CA SER A 76 0.05 1.82 -8.10
C SER A 76 0.31 3.01 -7.19
N ARG A 77 1.59 3.33 -6.95
CA ARG A 77 2.01 4.53 -6.23
C ARG A 77 3.24 5.13 -6.93
N PRO A 78 3.40 6.47 -6.89
CA PRO A 78 4.60 7.11 -7.42
C PRO A 78 5.86 6.53 -6.79
N THR A 79 6.92 6.40 -7.58
CA THR A 79 8.22 6.09 -7.03
C THR A 79 8.79 7.31 -6.32
N TYR A 80 9.79 7.08 -5.46
CA TYR A 80 10.49 8.18 -4.81
C TYR A 80 11.12 9.14 -5.83
N ASP A 81 11.72 8.63 -6.91
CA ASP A 81 12.37 9.45 -7.95
C ASP A 81 11.36 10.32 -8.70
N ASP A 82 10.21 9.76 -9.08
CA ASP A 82 9.13 10.52 -9.73
C ASP A 82 8.65 11.66 -8.83
N ALA A 83 8.45 11.38 -7.54
CA ALA A 83 8.03 12.38 -6.56
C ALA A 83 9.09 13.48 -6.38
N ALA A 84 10.37 13.11 -6.27
CA ALA A 84 11.47 14.07 -6.12
C ALA A 84 11.61 15.00 -7.35
N ARG A 85 11.52 14.45 -8.57
CA ARG A 85 11.55 15.26 -9.81
C ARG A 85 10.33 16.17 -9.92
N SER A 86 9.15 15.66 -9.58
CA SER A 86 7.91 16.45 -9.57
C SER A 86 8.01 17.64 -8.62
N GLN A 87 8.61 17.46 -7.43
CA GLN A 87 8.84 18.55 -6.48
C GLN A 87 9.74 19.65 -7.06
N VAL A 88 10.86 19.29 -7.70
CA VAL A 88 11.78 20.27 -8.32
C VAL A 88 11.10 21.02 -9.47
N SER A 89 10.41 20.30 -10.36
CA SER A 89 9.71 20.90 -11.50
C SER A 89 8.61 21.87 -11.04
N THR A 90 7.87 21.50 -10.01
CA THR A 90 6.84 22.36 -9.41
C THR A 90 7.45 23.64 -8.83
N ALA A 91 8.57 23.53 -8.11
CA ALA A 91 9.26 24.68 -7.53
C ALA A 91 9.82 25.64 -8.61
N GLN A 92 10.44 25.09 -9.66
CA GLN A 92 10.96 25.88 -10.79
C GLN A 92 9.86 26.58 -11.59
N SER A 93 8.66 25.99 -11.65
CA SER A 93 7.52 26.59 -12.36
C SER A 93 6.81 27.68 -11.54
N ALA A 94 6.93 27.66 -10.21
CA ALA A 94 6.23 28.58 -9.33
C ALA A 94 6.92 29.95 -9.18
N VAL A 95 8.24 29.99 -9.27
CA VAL A 95 9.04 31.21 -9.13
C VAL A 95 10.22 31.20 -10.11
N PRO A 96 10.72 32.38 -10.53
CA PRO A 96 11.95 32.45 -11.32
C PRO A 96 13.08 31.67 -10.63
N SER A 97 13.68 30.73 -11.36
CA SER A 97 14.70 29.82 -10.82
C SER A 97 16.04 29.95 -11.55
N ASP A 98 16.26 31.04 -12.26
CA ASP A 98 17.50 31.32 -13.00
C ASP A 98 18.57 31.99 -12.11
N ALA A 99 19.77 32.16 -12.65
CA ALA A 99 20.87 32.79 -11.91
C ALA A 99 20.55 34.24 -11.49
N THR A 100 19.76 34.95 -12.29
CA THR A 100 19.31 36.32 -11.99
C THR A 100 18.41 36.34 -10.75
N ALA A 101 17.43 35.43 -10.69
CA ALA A 101 16.53 35.28 -9.56
C ALA A 101 17.28 34.87 -8.29
N LEU A 102 18.25 33.95 -8.40
CA LEU A 102 19.11 33.58 -7.28
C LEU A 102 19.91 34.79 -6.78
N GLN A 103 20.52 35.55 -7.69
CA GLN A 103 21.29 36.73 -7.34
C GLN A 103 20.43 37.80 -6.66
N ALA A 104 19.17 37.98 -7.11
CA ALA A 104 18.21 38.88 -6.48
C ALA A 104 17.80 38.42 -5.07
N LEU A 105 17.57 37.10 -4.88
CA LEU A 105 17.29 36.52 -3.56
C LEU A 105 18.46 36.76 -2.58
N LEU A 106 19.69 36.50 -3.03
CA LEU A 106 20.90 36.64 -2.22
C LEU A 106 21.19 38.10 -1.83
N ARG A 107 20.94 39.04 -2.76
CA ARG A 107 21.07 40.47 -2.46
C ARG A 107 19.98 40.94 -1.50
N GLY A 108 18.81 40.33 -1.54
CA GLY A 108 17.64 40.86 -0.84
C GLY A 108 17.17 42.16 -1.50
N ARG A 109 16.26 42.87 -0.81
CA ARG A 109 15.64 44.10 -1.37
C ARG A 109 16.42 45.38 -1.07
N ASP A 110 17.35 45.34 -0.11
CA ASP A 110 17.97 46.53 0.49
C ASP A 110 19.48 46.60 0.23
N THR A 111 19.91 46.45 -1.02
CA THR A 111 21.31 46.69 -1.40
C THR A 111 21.49 48.06 -2.04
N TRP A 112 22.55 48.77 -1.67
CA TRP A 112 23.03 49.94 -2.40
C TRP A 112 24.43 49.68 -2.96
N THR A 113 24.75 50.27 -4.12
CA THR A 113 26.09 50.28 -4.70
C THR A 113 26.84 51.54 -4.26
N VAL A 114 28.06 51.39 -3.75
CA VAL A 114 28.96 52.52 -3.44
C VAL A 114 29.78 52.87 -4.68
N GLY A 115 29.87 54.16 -5.01
CA GLY A 115 30.66 54.72 -6.10
C GLY A 115 31.30 56.04 -5.70
#